data_AF-A0A9E1MXF8-F1
#
_entry.id   AF-A0A9E1MXF8-F1
#
_cell.length_a   1.000
_cell.length_b   1.000
_cell.length_c   1.000
_cell.angle_alpha   90.00
_cell.angle_beta   90.00
_cell.angle_gamma   90.00
#
_symmetry.space_group_name_H-M   'P 1'
#
loop_
_entity.id
_entity.type
_entity.pdbx_description
1 polymer ?
#
loop_
_entity_poly.entity_id
_entity_poly.type
_entity_poly.pdbx_seq_one_letter_code
_entity_poly.pdbx_strand_id
1 'polypeptide(L)'
;MRAGWSRPMLSTSYTALRDRASILSEAHSYLPYGTRVKATHEFLVQLLEEIAANPSALTNAIATADTDFLKSRGQPLPLRVTNTDEGRPIKFLGYRSYFEASEVSGAPIIRWTDEPVDFDITIYDRLEPTLEVTIPAGYLIPPQFAEVAAKLRLHGFAMHRLGKSETFSVEMVRLLDVKFSKQPFQGRQTAELLEWEVEKQQRDFPAGTYWLPLDQPSAKVAVHLLEPMAPDSLFAWGYLSRATEGKEWFSDFVLEPMAEKMLAEDQLLKAEFEKKLAEDEDFRNNPHERLHFFYRKTSFADPDWRLHPIARVVDPLPAEIGFDPGN
;
A
#
# COMPACT_ATOMS: atom_id res chain seq x y z
N MET A 1 11.56 -0.14 -23.63
CA MET A 1 11.04 -1.11 -22.64
C MET A 1 11.19 -0.52 -21.25
N ARG A 2 10.10 -0.40 -20.47
CA ARG A 2 10.17 0.02 -19.06
C ARG A 2 10.26 -1.23 -18.18
N ALA A 3 11.21 -1.27 -17.25
CA ALA A 3 11.53 -2.44 -16.44
C ALA A 3 11.79 -2.04 -14.98
N GLY A 4 11.73 -3.01 -14.06
CA GLY A 4 12.27 -2.83 -12.70
C GLY A 4 11.25 -2.53 -11.60
N TRP A 5 9.98 -2.23 -11.93
CA TRP A 5 8.95 -2.09 -10.89
C TRP A 5 7.79 -3.07 -11.11
N SER A 6 7.45 -3.79 -10.05
CA SER A 6 6.24 -4.58 -9.92
C SER A 6 5.67 -4.38 -8.52
N ARG A 7 4.38 -4.68 -8.35
CA ARG A 7 3.67 -4.47 -7.09
C ARG A 7 4.29 -5.32 -5.96
N PRO A 8 4.45 -4.80 -4.73
CA PRO A 8 5.01 -5.53 -3.58
C PRO A 8 4.45 -6.92 -3.32
N MET A 9 3.20 -7.21 -3.71
CA MET A 9 2.59 -8.52 -3.59
C MET A 9 3.20 -9.60 -4.51
N LEU A 10 3.96 -9.21 -5.53
CA LEU A 10 4.51 -10.10 -6.55
C LEU A 10 5.87 -10.64 -6.11
N SER A 11 6.11 -11.93 -6.37
CA SER A 11 7.22 -12.75 -5.84
C SER A 11 8.54 -11.99 -5.61
N THR A 12 9.16 -11.46 -6.66
CA THR A 12 10.49 -10.85 -6.58
C THR A 12 10.48 -9.45 -5.97
N SER A 13 9.39 -8.70 -6.14
CA SER A 13 9.23 -7.39 -5.49
C SER A 13 8.96 -7.54 -3.98
N TYR A 14 8.24 -8.60 -3.58
CA TYR A 14 8.03 -8.94 -2.17
C TYR A 14 9.35 -9.23 -1.46
N THR A 15 10.19 -10.09 -2.04
CA THR A 15 11.51 -10.44 -1.50
C THR A 15 12.46 -9.25 -1.49
N ALA A 16 12.45 -8.42 -2.54
CA ALA A 16 13.21 -7.18 -2.57
C ALA A 16 12.78 -6.22 -1.45
N LEU A 17 11.49 -6.11 -1.17
CA LEU A 17 10.97 -5.30 -0.05
C LEU A 17 11.42 -5.82 1.32
N ARG A 18 11.75 -7.11 1.43
CA ARG A 18 12.34 -7.73 2.61
C ARG A 18 13.87 -7.63 2.66
N ASP A 19 14.50 -6.94 1.73
CA ASP A 19 15.96 -6.94 1.56
C ASP A 19 16.54 -8.33 1.38
N ARG A 20 15.86 -9.16 0.57
CA ARG A 20 16.30 -10.51 0.22
C ARG A 20 16.48 -10.61 -1.28
N ALA A 21 17.60 -11.19 -1.70
CA ALA A 21 17.85 -11.47 -3.10
C ALA A 21 16.84 -12.51 -3.61
N SER A 22 16.34 -12.29 -4.83
CA SER A 22 15.42 -13.20 -5.50
C SER A 22 15.61 -13.10 -7.00
N ILE A 23 15.50 -14.23 -7.68
CA ILE A 23 15.52 -14.29 -9.14
C ILE A 23 14.25 -15.02 -9.60
N LEU A 24 13.51 -14.37 -10.50
CA LEU A 24 12.46 -15.04 -11.27
C LEU A 24 13.10 -15.57 -12.54
N SER A 25 13.19 -16.89 -12.66
CA SER A 25 13.70 -17.57 -13.86
C SER A 25 12.53 -18.22 -14.60
N GLU A 26 12.31 -17.78 -15.83
CA GLU A 26 11.23 -18.28 -16.70
C GLU A 26 11.83 -18.96 -17.93
N ALA A 27 11.66 -20.28 -18.02
CA ALA A 27 12.01 -21.00 -19.24
C ALA A 27 10.94 -20.76 -20.32
N HIS A 28 11.38 -20.44 -21.54
CA HIS A 28 10.50 -20.13 -22.65
C HIS A 28 9.48 -21.26 -22.91
N SER A 29 8.19 -20.94 -22.82
CA SER A 29 7.09 -21.94 -22.78
C SER A 29 6.99 -22.84 -24.01
N TYR A 30 7.43 -22.35 -25.17
CA TYR A 30 7.37 -23.07 -26.45
C TYR A 30 8.54 -24.05 -26.67
N LEU A 31 9.52 -24.11 -25.76
CA LEU A 31 10.58 -25.12 -25.84
C LEU A 31 10.07 -26.51 -25.44
N PRO A 32 10.63 -27.60 -26.02
CA PRO A 32 10.35 -28.95 -25.57
C PRO A 32 10.51 -29.07 -24.05
N TYR A 33 9.61 -29.81 -23.41
CA TYR A 33 9.57 -29.91 -21.95
C TYR A 33 10.92 -30.32 -21.34
N GLY A 34 11.59 -31.34 -21.91
CA GLY A 34 12.91 -31.78 -21.44
C GLY A 34 13.98 -30.68 -21.51
N THR A 35 13.94 -29.83 -22.53
CA THR A 35 14.84 -28.67 -22.66
C THR A 35 14.56 -27.63 -21.58
N ARG A 36 13.29 -27.35 -21.27
CA ARG A 36 12.91 -26.42 -20.20
C ARG A 36 13.40 -26.91 -18.84
N VAL A 37 13.18 -28.20 -18.54
CA VAL A 37 13.66 -28.83 -17.29
C VAL A 37 15.18 -28.74 -17.18
N LYS A 38 15.91 -29.07 -18.25
CA LYS A 38 17.37 -28.98 -18.25
C LYS A 38 17.84 -27.54 -18.06
N ALA A 39 17.27 -26.57 -18.77
CA ALA A 39 17.65 -25.17 -18.65
C ALA A 39 17.45 -24.64 -17.22
N THR A 40 16.30 -24.93 -16.60
CA THR A 40 16.04 -24.55 -15.20
C THR A 40 16.98 -25.27 -14.24
N HIS A 41 17.28 -26.55 -14.46
CA HIS A 41 18.25 -27.29 -13.65
C HIS A 41 19.65 -26.67 -13.70
N GLU A 42 20.20 -26.45 -14.89
CA GLU A 42 21.52 -25.84 -15.05
C GLU A 42 21.58 -24.45 -14.44
N PHE A 43 20.53 -23.64 -14.59
CA PHE A 43 20.44 -22.33 -13.96
C PHE A 43 20.53 -22.43 -12.42
N LEU A 44 19.82 -23.38 -11.80
CA LEU A 44 19.87 -23.59 -10.35
C LEU A 44 21.25 -24.07 -9.89
N VAL A 45 21.88 -24.99 -10.63
CA VAL A 45 23.25 -25.46 -10.32
C VAL A 45 24.23 -24.30 -10.37
N GLN A 46 24.23 -23.52 -11.44
CA GLN A 46 25.12 -22.36 -11.59
C GLN A 46 24.89 -21.30 -10.49
N LEU A 47 23.63 -21.05 -10.13
CA LEU A 47 23.31 -20.14 -9.03
C LEU A 47 23.88 -20.64 -7.69
N LEU A 48 23.79 -21.93 -7.41
CA LEU A 48 24.33 -22.53 -6.19
C LEU A 48 25.87 -22.53 -6.20
N GLU A 49 26.50 -22.77 -7.35
CA GLU A 49 27.95 -22.68 -7.52
C GLU A 49 28.46 -21.25 -7.27
N GLU A 50 27.77 -20.22 -7.79
CA GLU A 50 28.10 -18.81 -7.54
C GLU A 50 27.99 -18.45 -6.05
N ILE A 51 26.92 -18.88 -5.38
CA ILE A 51 26.76 -18.68 -3.93
C ILE A 51 27.88 -19.41 -3.17
N ALA A 52 28.23 -20.63 -3.57
CA ALA A 52 29.29 -21.41 -2.93
C ALA A 52 30.68 -20.80 -3.13
N ALA A 53 30.92 -20.11 -4.26
CA ALA A 53 32.16 -19.42 -4.53
C ALA A 53 32.36 -18.18 -3.63
N ASN A 54 31.27 -17.50 -3.23
CA ASN A 54 31.33 -16.36 -2.32
C ASN A 54 30.18 -16.36 -1.29
N PRO A 55 30.22 -17.29 -0.32
CA PRO A 55 29.09 -17.51 0.59
C PRO A 55 28.82 -16.30 1.48
N SER A 56 29.85 -15.51 1.79
CA SER A 56 29.72 -14.34 2.65
C SER A 56 29.09 -13.12 1.97
N ALA A 57 29.18 -12.99 0.64
CA ALA A 57 28.70 -11.78 -0.04
C ALA A 57 27.20 -11.56 0.17
N LEU A 58 26.40 -12.61 -0.07
CA LEU A 58 24.94 -12.52 0.10
C LEU A 58 24.55 -12.34 1.56
N THR A 59 25.16 -13.09 2.49
CA THR A 59 24.83 -12.98 3.92
C THR A 59 25.22 -11.62 4.49
N ASN A 60 26.36 -11.06 4.06
CA ASN A 60 26.80 -9.73 4.48
C ASN A 60 25.87 -8.64 3.92
N ALA A 61 25.49 -8.73 2.64
CA ALA A 61 24.54 -7.79 2.04
C ALA A 61 23.19 -7.79 2.78
N ILE A 62 22.69 -8.97 3.15
CA ILE A 62 21.47 -9.12 3.96
C ILE A 62 21.64 -8.49 5.35
N ALA A 63 22.72 -8.79 6.05
CA ALA A 63 22.97 -8.27 7.40
C ALA A 63 23.14 -6.74 7.41
N THR A 64 23.80 -6.19 6.39
CA THR A 64 23.93 -4.74 6.19
C THR A 64 22.56 -4.11 5.96
N ALA A 65 21.76 -4.64 5.05
CA ALA A 65 20.43 -4.09 4.76
C ALA A 65 19.50 -4.14 5.97
N ASP A 66 19.51 -5.24 6.73
CA ASP A 66 18.75 -5.35 7.99
C ASP A 66 19.20 -4.28 9.00
N THR A 67 20.52 -4.08 9.14
CA THR A 67 21.08 -3.07 10.07
C THR A 67 20.79 -1.63 9.65
N ASP A 68 20.83 -1.35 8.35
CA ASP A 68 20.55 -0.02 7.81
C ASP A 68 19.08 0.35 7.97
N PHE A 69 18.18 -0.63 7.77
CA PHE A 69 16.76 -0.39 7.97
C PHE A 69 16.41 -0.03 9.42
N LEU A 70 17.07 -0.63 10.42
CA LEU A 70 16.88 -0.26 11.83
C LEU A 70 17.20 1.22 12.13
N LYS A 71 18.02 1.87 11.28
CA LYS A 71 18.39 3.28 11.41
C LYS A 71 17.54 4.21 10.53
N SER A 72 16.60 3.66 9.76
CA SER A 72 15.80 4.39 8.77
C SER A 72 14.54 5.07 9.33
N ARG A 73 14.25 4.93 10.62
CA ARG A 73 13.13 5.65 11.26
C ARG A 73 13.19 7.14 10.94
N GLY A 74 12.05 7.72 10.57
CA GLY A 74 11.96 9.13 10.18
C GLY A 74 12.48 9.46 8.78
N GLN A 75 13.03 8.48 8.05
CA GLN A 75 13.38 8.65 6.64
C GLN A 75 12.16 8.41 5.74
N PRO A 76 12.12 9.00 4.54
CA PRO A 76 11.11 8.67 3.55
C PRO A 76 11.25 7.23 3.06
N LEU A 77 10.12 6.55 2.90
CA LEU A 77 10.00 5.23 2.27
C LEU A 77 9.07 5.34 1.05
N PRO A 78 9.55 5.00 -0.16
CA PRO A 78 8.71 4.94 -1.35
C PRO A 78 7.63 3.86 -1.24
N LEU A 79 6.37 4.26 -1.37
CA LEU A 79 5.22 3.33 -1.50
C LEU A 79 4.86 3.07 -2.95
N ARG A 80 5.09 4.05 -3.82
CA ARG A 80 4.88 3.97 -5.27
C ARG A 80 6.10 4.57 -5.97
N VAL A 81 6.49 3.96 -7.08
CA VAL A 81 7.60 4.41 -7.90
C VAL A 81 7.19 4.36 -9.37
N THR A 82 7.88 5.13 -10.20
CA THR A 82 7.77 5.07 -11.67
C THR A 82 9.16 4.97 -12.27
N ASN A 83 9.23 4.54 -13.54
CA ASN A 83 10.47 4.61 -14.30
C ASN A 83 10.75 6.05 -14.69
N THR A 84 12.00 6.48 -14.54
CA THR A 84 12.46 7.75 -15.10
C THR A 84 12.52 7.67 -16.63
N ASP A 85 12.72 8.81 -17.28
CA ASP A 85 12.97 8.87 -18.73
C ASP A 85 14.46 8.69 -19.09
N GLU A 86 15.31 8.36 -18.11
CA GLU A 86 16.70 8.01 -18.35
C GLU A 86 16.79 6.56 -18.86
N GLY A 87 17.04 6.43 -20.15
CA GLY A 87 17.16 5.14 -20.82
C GLY A 87 18.58 4.83 -21.25
N ARG A 88 18.92 3.54 -21.29
CA ARG A 88 20.17 3.05 -21.89
C ARG A 88 19.88 2.10 -23.06
N PRO A 89 20.68 2.13 -24.14
CA PRO A 89 20.51 1.21 -25.24
C PRO A 89 20.91 -0.21 -24.80
N ILE A 90 20.14 -1.20 -25.23
CA ILE A 90 20.48 -2.62 -25.13
C ILE A 90 20.18 -3.33 -26.45
N LYS A 91 20.98 -4.36 -26.73
CA LYS A 91 20.63 -5.37 -27.73
C LYS A 91 19.71 -6.38 -27.08
N PHE A 92 18.45 -6.40 -27.52
CA PHE A 92 17.48 -7.39 -27.08
C PHE A 92 17.38 -8.49 -28.13
N LEU A 93 17.81 -9.69 -27.77
CA LEU A 93 17.77 -10.86 -28.64
C LEU A 93 16.35 -11.42 -28.64
N GLY A 94 15.75 -11.56 -29.83
CA GLY A 94 14.41 -12.11 -29.98
C GLY A 94 14.23 -12.82 -31.31
N TYR A 95 12.96 -13.05 -31.64
CA TYR A 95 12.56 -13.63 -32.91
C TYR A 95 11.66 -12.64 -33.66
N ARG A 96 11.69 -12.65 -34.99
CA ARG A 96 10.83 -11.76 -35.78
C ARG A 96 9.36 -12.10 -35.55
N SER A 97 8.54 -11.08 -35.38
CA SER A 97 7.09 -11.19 -35.27
C SER A 97 6.36 -10.29 -36.25
N TYR A 98 5.14 -10.64 -36.61
CA TYR A 98 4.22 -9.82 -37.39
C TYR A 98 2.81 -9.88 -36.81
N PHE A 99 1.96 -8.90 -37.15
CA PHE A 99 0.54 -8.92 -36.79
C PHE A 99 -0.29 -9.44 -37.97
N GLU A 100 -1.25 -10.31 -37.69
CA GLU A 100 -2.30 -10.72 -38.63
C GLU A 100 -3.68 -10.40 -38.04
N ALA A 101 -4.70 -10.22 -38.88
CA ALA A 101 -6.06 -10.00 -38.40
C ALA A 101 -6.65 -11.31 -37.84
N SER A 102 -7.24 -11.25 -36.64
CA SER A 102 -8.01 -12.38 -36.11
C SER A 102 -9.45 -12.30 -36.59
N GLU A 103 -9.90 -13.30 -37.33
CA GLU A 103 -11.32 -13.47 -37.70
C GLU A 103 -12.22 -13.73 -36.49
N VAL A 104 -11.66 -14.23 -35.38
CA VAL A 104 -12.43 -14.57 -34.17
C VAL A 104 -12.58 -13.36 -33.25
N SER A 105 -11.48 -12.68 -32.93
CA SER A 105 -11.52 -11.55 -32.01
C SER A 105 -11.69 -10.19 -32.70
N GLY A 106 -11.49 -10.12 -34.01
CA GLY A 106 -11.44 -8.87 -34.78
C GLY A 106 -10.19 -8.02 -34.49
N ALA A 107 -9.30 -8.46 -33.60
CA ALA A 107 -8.10 -7.73 -33.19
C ALA A 107 -6.84 -8.29 -33.90
N PRO A 108 -5.79 -7.47 -34.07
CA PRO A 108 -4.49 -7.96 -34.51
C PRO A 108 -3.94 -9.00 -33.53
N ILE A 109 -3.53 -10.16 -34.04
CA ILE A 109 -2.81 -11.18 -33.28
C ILE A 109 -1.35 -11.20 -33.70
N ILE A 110 -0.46 -11.22 -32.71
CA ILE A 110 0.97 -11.35 -32.94
C ILE A 110 1.32 -12.80 -33.30
N ARG A 111 2.10 -12.97 -34.36
CA ARG A 111 2.70 -14.23 -34.80
C ARG A 111 4.21 -14.13 -34.74
N TRP A 112 4.83 -15.14 -34.15
CA TRP A 112 6.29 -15.24 -34.04
C TRP A 112 6.78 -16.22 -35.10
N THR A 113 7.94 -15.93 -35.67
CA THR A 113 8.67 -16.79 -36.61
C THR A 113 9.92 -17.37 -35.93
N ASP A 114 10.59 -18.31 -36.57
CA ASP A 114 11.87 -18.86 -36.07
C ASP A 114 13.09 -18.03 -36.52
N GLU A 115 12.91 -16.87 -37.16
CA GLU A 115 14.00 -16.00 -37.59
C GLU A 115 14.54 -15.17 -36.41
N PRO A 116 15.78 -15.39 -35.94
CA PRO A 116 16.36 -14.60 -34.86
C PRO A 116 16.62 -13.16 -35.31
N VAL A 117 16.34 -12.19 -34.44
CA VAL A 117 16.56 -10.76 -34.69
C VAL A 117 17.08 -10.09 -33.42
N ASP A 118 18.10 -9.24 -33.61
CA ASP A 118 18.63 -8.38 -32.56
C ASP A 118 17.94 -7.01 -32.64
N PHE A 119 17.16 -6.68 -31.62
CA PHE A 119 16.48 -5.40 -31.53
C PHE A 119 17.34 -4.39 -30.76
N ASP A 120 17.63 -3.25 -31.38
CA ASP A 120 18.14 -2.08 -30.69
C ASP A 120 16.98 -1.41 -29.94
N ILE A 121 16.93 -1.59 -28.63
CA ILE A 121 15.89 -0.98 -27.79
C ILE A 121 16.51 -0.16 -26.67
N THR A 122 15.77 0.85 -26.24
CA THR A 122 16.07 1.58 -25.01
C THR A 122 15.38 0.91 -23.85
N ILE A 123 16.13 0.50 -22.82
CA ILE A 123 15.59 0.08 -21.53
C ILE A 123 15.59 1.25 -20.55
N TYR A 124 14.48 1.43 -19.85
CA TYR A 124 14.30 2.37 -18.75
C TYR A 124 14.15 1.55 -17.47
N ASP A 125 15.24 1.39 -16.73
CA ASP A 125 15.34 0.55 -15.52
C ASP A 125 15.67 1.34 -14.25
N ARG A 126 15.82 2.67 -14.36
CA ARG A 126 15.93 3.58 -13.21
C ARG A 126 14.54 3.94 -12.70
N LEU A 127 14.38 3.93 -11.38
CA LEU A 127 13.13 4.22 -10.69
C LEU A 127 13.24 5.51 -9.88
N GLU A 128 12.13 6.24 -9.77
CA GLU A 128 11.96 7.39 -8.89
C GLU A 128 10.66 7.27 -8.08
N PRO A 129 10.62 7.75 -6.83
CA PRO A 129 9.41 7.72 -6.02
C PRO A 129 8.34 8.66 -6.56
N THR A 130 7.10 8.19 -6.60
CA THR A 130 5.91 9.02 -6.88
C THR A 130 5.04 9.23 -5.65
N LEU A 131 5.26 8.42 -4.62
CA LEU A 131 4.63 8.56 -3.31
C LEU A 131 5.57 8.02 -2.25
N GLU A 132 5.82 8.82 -1.21
CA GLU A 132 6.63 8.45 -0.06
C GLU A 132 5.87 8.70 1.24
N VAL A 133 6.22 7.93 2.27
CA VAL A 133 5.79 8.16 3.65
C VAL A 133 6.98 8.19 4.58
N THR A 134 6.89 8.98 5.64
CA THR A 134 7.89 8.94 6.72
C THR A 134 7.71 7.66 7.54
N ILE A 135 8.79 6.89 7.69
CA ILE A 135 8.77 5.65 8.49
C ILE A 135 8.47 5.99 9.96
N PRO A 136 7.33 5.53 10.53
CA PRO A 136 6.99 5.77 11.94
C PRO A 136 7.83 4.88 12.88
N ALA A 137 7.72 5.09 14.20
CA ALA A 137 8.28 4.14 15.17
C ALA A 137 7.53 2.80 15.16
N GLY A 138 6.23 2.82 14.86
CA GLY A 138 5.40 1.63 14.80
C GLY A 138 3.94 1.91 14.55
N TYR A 139 3.13 0.85 14.67
CA TYR A 139 1.70 0.88 14.47
C TYR A 139 0.94 0.33 15.67
N LEU A 140 -0.18 0.96 16.02
CA LEU A 140 -1.18 0.41 16.94
C LEU A 140 -2.34 -0.17 16.13
N ILE A 141 -2.62 -1.46 16.35
CA ILE A 141 -3.67 -2.22 15.68
C ILE A 141 -4.71 -2.59 16.74
N PRO A 142 -5.91 -1.99 16.74
CA PRO A 142 -6.93 -2.30 17.74
C PRO A 142 -7.32 -3.78 17.73
N PRO A 143 -7.72 -4.36 18.89
CA PRO A 143 -7.96 -5.80 19.03
C PRO A 143 -9.06 -6.34 18.10
N GLN A 144 -10.04 -5.50 17.73
CA GLN A 144 -11.09 -5.84 16.78
C GLN A 144 -10.58 -6.09 15.33
N PHE A 145 -9.31 -5.78 15.06
CA PHE A 145 -8.62 -6.07 13.80
C PHE A 145 -7.58 -7.20 13.97
N ALA A 146 -7.87 -8.20 14.83
CA ALA A 146 -6.99 -9.35 15.05
C ALA A 146 -6.62 -10.11 13.75
N GLU A 147 -7.46 -10.04 12.71
CA GLU A 147 -7.15 -10.59 11.38
C GLU A 147 -5.96 -9.89 10.69
N VAL A 148 -5.79 -8.58 10.90
CA VAL A 148 -4.63 -7.81 10.42
C VAL A 148 -3.37 -8.28 11.14
N ALA A 149 -3.43 -8.36 12.47
CA ALA A 149 -2.33 -8.88 13.28
C ALA A 149 -1.96 -10.33 12.90
N ALA A 150 -2.95 -11.18 12.62
CA ALA A 150 -2.70 -12.55 12.15
C ALA A 150 -1.90 -12.58 10.85
N LYS A 151 -2.17 -11.69 9.90
CA LYS A 151 -1.39 -11.59 8.65
C LYS A 151 0.02 -11.08 8.84
N LEU A 152 0.18 -10.05 9.66
CA LEU A 152 1.49 -9.53 10.00
C LEU A 152 2.38 -10.62 10.61
N ARG A 153 1.81 -11.49 11.45
CA ARG A 153 2.51 -12.68 11.96
C ARG A 153 2.94 -13.66 10.87
N LEU A 154 2.16 -13.84 9.80
CA LEU A 154 2.57 -14.70 8.67
C LEU A 154 3.83 -14.17 7.96
N HIS A 155 4.10 -12.87 8.05
CA HIS A 155 5.31 -12.27 7.52
C HIS A 155 6.51 -12.36 8.48
N GLY A 156 6.29 -12.82 9.71
CA GLY A 156 7.30 -13.00 10.74
C GLY A 156 7.47 -11.81 11.69
N PHE A 157 6.53 -10.86 11.70
CA PHE A 157 6.65 -9.68 12.57
C PHE A 157 6.38 -9.99 14.04
N ALA A 158 7.29 -9.53 14.90
CA ALA A 158 7.09 -9.50 16.33
C ALA A 158 6.16 -8.34 16.71
N MET A 159 5.20 -8.61 17.59
CA MET A 159 4.24 -7.63 18.10
C MET A 159 3.95 -7.88 19.57
N HIS A 160 3.71 -6.81 20.31
CA HIS A 160 3.30 -6.86 21.71
C HIS A 160 1.82 -6.51 21.85
N ARG A 161 1.16 -6.89 22.94
CA ARG A 161 -0.21 -6.46 23.24
C ARG A 161 -0.20 -5.55 24.44
N LEU A 162 -0.97 -4.47 24.41
CA LEU A 162 -1.18 -3.63 25.59
C LEU A 162 -1.91 -4.43 26.68
N GLY A 163 -1.41 -4.40 27.91
CA GLY A 163 -2.03 -5.07 29.06
C GLY A 163 -3.18 -4.27 29.70
N LYS A 164 -3.26 -2.97 29.41
CA LYS A 164 -4.32 -2.06 29.88
C LYS A 164 -4.65 -1.03 28.80
N SER A 165 -5.75 -0.31 28.97
CA SER A 165 -6.06 0.82 28.10
C SER A 165 -5.08 1.96 28.33
N GLU A 166 -4.64 2.62 27.26
CA GLU A 166 -3.62 3.67 27.32
C GLU A 166 -3.82 4.69 26.19
N THR A 167 -3.53 5.96 26.48
CA THR A 167 -3.68 7.07 25.54
C THR A 167 -2.35 7.34 24.84
N PHE A 168 -2.39 7.47 23.51
CA PHE A 168 -1.21 7.78 22.71
C PHE A 168 -1.42 8.99 21.82
N SER A 169 -0.34 9.75 21.61
CA SER A 169 -0.24 10.72 20.53
C SER A 169 0.03 9.96 19.24
N VAL A 170 -0.93 9.96 18.31
CA VAL A 170 -0.87 9.17 17.08
C VAL A 170 -1.15 10.03 15.86
N GLU A 171 -0.67 9.55 14.71
CA GLU A 171 -1.13 9.98 13.40
C GLU A 171 -2.15 8.97 12.87
N MET A 172 -3.29 9.47 12.42
CA MET A 172 -4.34 8.68 11.79
C MET A 172 -4.56 9.16 10.36
N VAL A 173 -4.98 8.25 9.48
CA VAL A 173 -5.23 8.59 8.08
C VAL A 173 -6.73 8.65 7.82
N ARG A 174 -7.24 9.83 7.45
CA ARG A 174 -8.61 10.02 6.97
C ARG A 174 -8.67 9.74 5.48
N LEU A 175 -9.61 8.91 5.07
CA LEU A 175 -9.77 8.43 3.69
C LEU A 175 -10.70 9.38 2.92
N LEU A 176 -10.18 10.35 2.16
CA LEU A 176 -11.00 11.40 1.54
C LEU A 176 -11.64 10.92 0.24
N ASP A 177 -10.86 10.31 -0.66
CA ASP A 177 -11.35 9.75 -1.92
C ASP A 177 -10.91 8.29 -2.09
N VAL A 178 -11.91 7.39 -2.10
CA VAL A 178 -11.73 5.94 -2.20
C VAL A 178 -12.47 5.43 -3.42
N LYS A 179 -11.72 4.80 -4.33
CA LYS A 179 -12.24 4.18 -5.54
C LYS A 179 -12.25 2.67 -5.42
N PHE A 180 -13.45 2.08 -5.38
CA PHE A 180 -13.62 0.63 -5.39
C PHE A 180 -13.51 0.04 -6.81
N SER A 181 -12.97 -1.17 -6.93
CA SER A 181 -13.00 -1.90 -8.21
C SER A 181 -14.43 -2.24 -8.62
N LYS A 182 -14.72 -2.29 -9.93
CA LYS A 182 -16.08 -2.66 -10.40
C LYS A 182 -16.39 -4.14 -10.28
N GLN A 183 -15.34 -4.96 -10.14
CA GLN A 183 -15.41 -6.41 -10.09
C GLN A 183 -14.54 -6.92 -8.94
N PRO A 184 -14.89 -8.05 -8.32
CA PRO A 184 -14.06 -8.68 -7.32
C PRO A 184 -12.81 -9.28 -7.97
N PHE A 185 -11.73 -9.37 -7.20
CA PHE A 185 -10.50 -10.06 -7.58
C PHE A 185 -10.07 -10.98 -6.44
N GLN A 186 -9.82 -12.26 -6.73
CA GLN A 186 -9.43 -13.27 -5.72
C GLN A 186 -10.38 -13.32 -4.51
N GLY A 187 -11.70 -13.17 -4.76
CA GLY A 187 -12.73 -13.17 -3.72
C GLY A 187 -12.81 -11.90 -2.88
N ARG A 188 -12.19 -10.79 -3.32
CA ARG A 188 -12.16 -9.52 -2.59
C ARG A 188 -12.59 -8.35 -3.44
N GLN A 189 -13.25 -7.40 -2.80
CA GLN A 189 -13.57 -6.11 -3.35
C GLN A 189 -12.38 -5.17 -3.07
N THR A 190 -11.56 -4.90 -4.08
CA THR A 190 -10.36 -4.06 -3.91
C THR A 190 -10.71 -2.57 -3.93
N ALA A 191 -9.85 -1.76 -3.35
CA ALA A 191 -9.99 -0.31 -3.27
C ALA A 191 -8.67 0.41 -3.59
N GLU A 192 -8.76 1.62 -4.10
CA GLU A 192 -7.63 2.55 -4.27
C GLU A 192 -7.95 3.83 -3.48
N LEU A 193 -7.00 4.27 -2.65
CA LEU A 193 -7.07 5.57 -1.98
C LEU A 193 -6.37 6.61 -2.87
N LEU A 194 -7.14 7.61 -3.31
CA LEU A 194 -6.69 8.68 -4.21
C LEU A 194 -6.33 9.94 -3.43
N GLU A 195 -7.13 10.29 -2.42
CA GLU A 195 -6.91 11.45 -1.55
C GLU A 195 -7.08 11.08 -0.09
N TRP A 196 -6.26 11.67 0.79
CA TRP A 196 -6.27 11.42 2.23
C TRP A 196 -5.74 12.61 3.02
N GLU A 197 -6.04 12.62 4.31
CA GLU A 197 -5.50 13.58 5.27
C GLU A 197 -4.87 12.84 6.45
N VAL A 198 -3.77 13.38 6.99
CA VAL A 198 -3.13 12.85 8.19
C VAL A 198 -3.48 13.74 9.37
N GLU A 199 -4.12 13.15 10.37
CA GLU A 199 -4.59 13.85 11.56
C GLU A 199 -3.76 13.43 12.77
N LYS A 200 -3.22 14.41 13.50
CA LYS A 200 -2.56 14.18 14.78
C LYS A 200 -3.60 14.26 15.90
N GLN A 201 -3.70 13.21 16.71
CA GLN A 201 -4.64 13.20 17.83
C GLN A 201 -4.12 12.41 19.03
N GLN A 202 -4.61 12.80 20.21
CA GLN A 202 -4.52 11.96 21.40
C GLN A 202 -5.67 10.98 21.37
N ARG A 203 -5.39 9.68 21.38
CA ARG A 203 -6.42 8.64 21.28
C ARG A 203 -6.19 7.51 22.27
N ASP A 204 -7.27 7.06 22.88
CA ASP A 204 -7.28 5.91 23.77
C ASP A 204 -7.30 4.60 22.98
N PHE A 205 -6.43 3.68 23.34
CA PHE A 205 -6.40 2.33 22.81
C PHE A 205 -6.68 1.34 23.94
N PRO A 206 -7.61 0.38 23.75
CA PRO A 206 -7.96 -0.56 24.80
C PRO A 206 -6.87 -1.61 25.02
N ALA A 207 -6.92 -2.28 26.18
CA ALA A 207 -6.16 -3.50 26.41
C ALA A 207 -6.35 -4.52 25.26
N GLY A 208 -5.29 -5.24 24.92
CA GLY A 208 -5.26 -6.18 23.80
C GLY A 208 -4.94 -5.56 22.44
N THR A 209 -4.84 -4.23 22.33
CA THR A 209 -4.29 -3.55 21.14
C THR A 209 -2.89 -4.06 20.85
N TYR A 210 -2.60 -4.37 19.58
CA TYR A 210 -1.27 -4.80 19.18
C TYR A 210 -0.39 -3.60 18.89
N TRP A 211 0.81 -3.61 19.46
CA TRP A 211 1.92 -2.74 19.12
C TRP A 211 2.86 -3.48 18.17
N LEU A 212 3.02 -2.96 16.95
CA LEU A 212 3.98 -3.41 15.96
C LEU A 212 5.12 -2.38 15.88
N PRO A 213 6.27 -2.62 16.54
CA PRO A 213 7.41 -1.74 16.37
C PRO A 213 8.10 -1.98 15.01
N LEU A 214 8.63 -0.94 14.38
CA LEU A 214 9.35 -1.06 13.09
C LEU A 214 10.86 -1.19 13.23
N ASP A 215 11.41 -1.21 14.44
CA ASP A 215 12.83 -1.50 14.73
C ASP A 215 13.14 -3.00 14.64
N GLN A 216 12.64 -3.64 13.58
CA GLN A 216 12.89 -5.04 13.26
C GLN A 216 13.15 -5.23 11.76
N PRO A 217 13.87 -6.30 11.35
CA PRO A 217 14.11 -6.58 9.95
C PRO A 217 12.84 -6.68 9.10
N SER A 218 12.93 -6.33 7.82
CA SER A 218 11.82 -6.41 6.85
C SER A 218 10.58 -5.54 7.19
N ALA A 219 10.63 -4.60 8.15
CA ALA A 219 9.44 -3.83 8.53
C ALA A 219 8.95 -2.86 7.44
N LYS A 220 9.71 -2.65 6.35
CA LYS A 220 9.19 -2.04 5.11
C LYS A 220 7.92 -2.74 4.61
N VAL A 221 7.86 -4.08 4.71
CA VAL A 221 6.66 -4.83 4.35
C VAL A 221 5.47 -4.42 5.22
N ALA A 222 5.67 -4.17 6.52
CA ALA A 222 4.60 -3.69 7.40
C ALA A 222 4.08 -2.32 6.97
N VAL A 223 4.97 -1.39 6.60
CA VAL A 223 4.57 -0.07 6.08
C VAL A 223 3.73 -0.24 4.81
N HIS A 224 4.18 -1.02 3.84
CA HIS A 224 3.38 -1.28 2.61
C HIS A 224 2.03 -1.98 2.87
N LEU A 225 1.92 -2.77 3.94
CA LEU A 225 0.67 -3.45 4.30
C LEU A 225 -0.31 -2.54 5.06
N LEU A 226 0.19 -1.61 5.87
CA LEU A 226 -0.61 -0.83 6.81
C LEU A 226 -0.89 0.61 6.35
N GLU A 227 -0.06 1.17 5.47
CA GLU A 227 -0.33 2.48 4.88
C GLU A 227 -1.41 2.37 3.80
N PRO A 228 -2.60 2.98 3.97
CA PRO A 228 -3.74 2.72 3.09
C PRO A 228 -3.56 3.25 1.66
N MET A 229 -2.64 4.20 1.46
CA MET A 229 -2.23 4.72 0.15
C MET A 229 -1.23 3.81 -0.60
N ALA A 230 -0.68 2.77 0.03
CA ALA A 230 0.17 1.79 -0.65
C ALA A 230 -0.67 0.88 -1.58
N PRO A 231 -0.15 0.51 -2.77
CA PRO A 231 -0.92 -0.18 -3.81
C PRO A 231 -1.40 -1.59 -3.43
N ASP A 232 -0.69 -2.27 -2.53
CA ASP A 232 -1.04 -3.61 -2.03
C ASP A 232 -1.31 -3.62 -0.51
N SER A 233 -1.72 -2.48 0.04
CA SER A 233 -2.07 -2.42 1.46
C SER A 233 -3.24 -3.35 1.79
N LEU A 234 -3.37 -3.72 3.06
CA LEU A 234 -4.53 -4.48 3.54
C LEU A 234 -5.84 -3.69 3.31
N PHE A 235 -5.77 -2.35 3.31
CA PHE A 235 -6.87 -1.51 2.88
C PHE A 235 -7.19 -1.69 1.38
N ALA A 236 -6.18 -1.62 0.50
CA ALA A 236 -6.37 -1.82 -0.93
C ALA A 236 -6.95 -3.20 -1.27
N TRP A 237 -6.63 -4.21 -0.46
CA TRP A 237 -7.17 -5.57 -0.52
C TRP A 237 -8.51 -5.78 0.20
N GLY A 238 -9.15 -4.70 0.67
CA GLY A 238 -10.49 -4.73 1.23
C GLY A 238 -10.60 -5.34 2.63
N TYR A 239 -9.50 -5.55 3.36
CA TYR A 239 -9.57 -5.99 4.76
C TYR A 239 -10.08 -4.91 5.71
N LEU A 240 -9.96 -3.65 5.30
CA LEU A 240 -10.25 -2.49 6.14
C LEU A 240 -11.30 -1.56 5.52
N SER A 241 -12.07 -2.06 4.54
CA SER A 241 -13.15 -1.30 3.90
C SER A 241 -14.28 -0.91 4.86
N ARG A 242 -14.40 -1.57 6.03
CA ARG A 242 -15.37 -1.16 7.04
C ARG A 242 -15.20 0.31 7.49
N ALA A 243 -14.00 0.86 7.36
CA ALA A 243 -13.72 2.27 7.65
C ALA A 243 -14.48 3.23 6.71
N THR A 244 -14.87 2.76 5.52
CA THR A 244 -15.57 3.56 4.51
C THR A 244 -17.08 3.33 4.51
N GLU A 245 -17.64 2.60 5.48
CA GLU A 245 -19.08 2.35 5.60
C GLU A 245 -19.76 3.29 6.61
N GLY A 246 -20.61 4.19 6.12
CA GLY A 246 -21.29 5.18 6.96
C GLY A 246 -22.29 4.46 7.85
N LYS A 247 -22.14 4.57 9.18
CA LYS A 247 -23.03 3.91 10.14
C LYS A 247 -24.15 4.81 10.61
N GLU A 248 -23.86 6.11 10.71
CA GLU A 248 -24.82 7.14 11.09
C GLU A 248 -25.32 7.90 9.87
N TRP A 249 -26.58 8.32 9.93
CA TRP A 249 -27.25 9.09 8.89
C TRP A 249 -28.02 10.25 9.51
N PHE A 250 -28.36 11.24 8.71
CA PHE A 250 -29.21 12.36 9.12
C PHE A 250 -30.50 12.37 8.30
N SER A 251 -31.56 12.92 8.89
CA SER A 251 -32.79 13.24 8.18
C SER A 251 -32.78 14.70 7.77
N ASP A 252 -33.04 14.99 6.49
CA ASP A 252 -32.98 16.35 5.93
C ASP A 252 -33.82 17.35 6.74
N PHE A 253 -35.04 16.98 7.13
CA PHE A 253 -35.95 17.85 7.89
C PHE A 253 -35.47 18.18 9.32
N VAL A 254 -34.55 17.39 9.88
CA VAL A 254 -33.92 17.67 11.18
C VAL A 254 -32.68 18.54 10.98
N LEU A 255 -31.89 18.23 9.95
CA LEU A 255 -30.60 18.88 9.75
C LEU A 255 -30.71 20.25 9.10
N GLU A 256 -31.68 20.48 8.21
CA GLU A 256 -31.85 21.75 7.50
C GLU A 256 -32.01 22.94 8.48
N PRO A 257 -32.92 22.92 9.48
CA PRO A 257 -32.99 24.01 10.47
C PRO A 257 -31.71 24.19 11.28
N MET A 258 -30.96 23.11 11.54
CA MET A 258 -29.67 23.19 12.22
C MET A 258 -28.62 23.86 11.34
N ALA A 259 -28.55 23.52 10.05
CA ALA A 259 -27.64 24.11 9.09
C ALA A 259 -27.91 25.61 8.92
N GLU A 260 -29.17 26.04 8.83
CA GLU A 260 -29.55 27.45 8.82
C GLU A 260 -29.04 28.20 10.05
N LYS A 261 -29.22 27.59 11.23
CA LYS A 261 -28.72 28.15 12.49
C LYS A 261 -27.19 28.24 12.51
N MET A 262 -26.49 27.19 12.08
CA MET A 262 -25.03 27.16 11.98
C MET A 262 -24.50 28.27 11.05
N LEU A 263 -25.14 28.50 9.90
CA LEU A 263 -24.79 29.58 8.97
C LEU A 263 -25.06 30.98 9.54
N ALA A 264 -26.09 31.13 10.37
CA ALA A 264 -26.42 32.41 11.02
C ALA A 264 -25.44 32.74 12.16
N GLU A 265 -24.99 31.73 12.90
CA GLU A 265 -24.16 31.89 14.09
C GLU A 265 -22.65 31.90 13.79
N ASP A 266 -22.20 31.20 12.73
CA ASP A 266 -20.78 31.07 12.38
C ASP A 266 -20.48 31.61 10.97
N GLN A 267 -19.91 32.81 10.92
CA GLN A 267 -19.53 33.49 9.67
C GLN A 267 -18.36 32.81 8.94
N LEU A 268 -17.45 32.13 9.66
CA LEU A 268 -16.35 31.41 9.04
C LEU A 268 -16.86 30.17 8.34
N LEU A 269 -17.76 29.43 9.00
CA LEU A 269 -18.43 28.28 8.40
C LEU A 269 -19.25 28.68 7.17
N LYS A 270 -19.95 29.81 7.24
CA LYS A 270 -20.68 30.35 6.10
C LYS A 270 -19.77 30.65 4.91
N ALA A 271 -18.64 31.32 5.14
CA ALA A 271 -17.66 31.59 4.09
C ALA A 271 -17.05 30.30 3.51
N GLU A 272 -16.77 29.30 4.34
CA GLU A 272 -16.29 27.98 3.91
C GLU A 272 -17.32 27.28 3.00
N PHE A 273 -18.60 27.28 3.39
CA PHE A 273 -19.69 26.69 2.61
C PHE A 273 -19.88 27.40 1.26
N GLU A 274 -19.92 28.73 1.25
CA GLU A 274 -20.07 29.54 0.04
C GLU A 274 -18.88 29.37 -0.91
N LYS A 275 -17.66 29.29 -0.39
CA LYS A 275 -16.46 28.97 -1.17
C LYS A 275 -16.59 27.60 -1.83
N LYS A 276 -16.96 26.57 -1.05
CA LYS A 276 -17.13 25.21 -1.59
C LYS A 276 -18.24 25.15 -2.65
N LEU A 277 -19.34 25.87 -2.46
CA LEU A 277 -20.40 26.02 -3.47
C LEU A 277 -19.91 26.66 -4.78
N ALA A 278 -18.93 27.56 -4.72
CA ALA A 278 -18.40 28.24 -5.89
C ALA A 278 -17.37 27.41 -6.66
N GLU A 279 -16.54 26.63 -5.94
CA GLU A 279 -15.38 25.93 -6.50
C GLU A 279 -15.66 24.46 -6.88
N ASP A 280 -16.64 23.82 -6.24
CA ASP A 280 -16.91 22.38 -6.40
C ASP A 280 -18.29 22.16 -7.06
N GLU A 281 -18.29 21.83 -8.36
CA GLU A 281 -19.50 21.66 -9.15
C GLU A 281 -20.34 20.46 -8.67
N ASP A 282 -19.70 19.35 -8.32
CA ASP A 282 -20.38 18.15 -7.84
C ASP A 282 -21.06 18.42 -6.49
N PHE A 283 -20.37 19.10 -5.58
CA PHE A 283 -20.96 19.56 -4.31
C PHE A 283 -22.11 20.54 -4.53
N ARG A 284 -21.94 21.51 -5.42
CA ARG A 284 -23.00 22.47 -5.76
C ARG A 284 -24.22 21.76 -6.34
N ASN A 285 -24.07 20.70 -7.11
CA ASN A 285 -25.21 20.02 -7.72
C ASN A 285 -25.79 18.88 -6.87
N ASN A 286 -25.30 18.68 -5.64
CA ASN A 286 -25.71 17.58 -4.76
C ASN A 286 -26.29 18.10 -3.43
N PRO A 287 -27.63 18.19 -3.29
CA PRO A 287 -28.29 18.66 -2.06
C PRO A 287 -27.93 17.84 -0.81
N HIS A 288 -27.78 16.52 -0.96
CA HIS A 288 -27.41 15.65 0.14
C HIS A 288 -26.00 15.97 0.65
N GLU A 289 -25.02 16.15 -0.25
CA GLU A 289 -23.65 16.52 0.18
C GLU A 289 -23.58 17.90 0.84
N ARG A 290 -24.42 18.85 0.39
CA ARG A 290 -24.53 20.17 1.05
C ARG A 290 -25.01 20.06 2.48
N LEU A 291 -26.05 19.26 2.75
CA LEU A 291 -26.50 19.00 4.12
C LEU A 291 -25.46 18.21 4.90
N HIS A 292 -24.87 17.18 4.30
CA HIS A 292 -23.83 16.37 4.91
C HIS A 292 -22.56 17.18 5.29
N PHE A 293 -22.27 18.29 4.62
CA PHE A 293 -21.24 19.25 5.03
C PHE A 293 -21.51 19.83 6.43
N PHE A 294 -22.76 20.19 6.73
CA PHE A 294 -23.16 20.67 8.06
C PHE A 294 -23.21 19.53 9.08
N TYR A 295 -23.76 18.37 8.68
CA TYR A 295 -23.83 17.18 9.54
C TYR A 295 -22.46 16.86 10.17
N ARG A 296 -21.40 16.84 9.34
CA ARG A 296 -20.01 16.58 9.74
C ARG A 296 -19.45 17.54 10.81
N LYS A 297 -20.08 18.70 11.00
CA LYS A 297 -19.67 19.71 12.00
C LYS A 297 -20.59 19.72 13.22
N THR A 298 -21.53 18.80 13.32
CA THR A 298 -22.37 18.60 14.50
C THR A 298 -21.73 17.62 15.48
N SER A 299 -22.18 17.63 16.73
CA SER A 299 -21.81 16.62 17.75
C SER A 299 -22.36 15.22 17.46
N PHE A 300 -23.23 15.06 16.45
CA PHE A 300 -23.82 13.78 16.06
C PHE A 300 -23.03 13.07 14.97
N ALA A 301 -22.07 13.76 14.34
CA ALA A 301 -21.20 13.13 13.35
C ALA A 301 -20.31 12.10 14.02
N ASP A 302 -20.17 10.94 13.38
CA ASP A 302 -19.20 9.94 13.77
C ASP A 302 -17.77 10.49 13.54
N PRO A 303 -16.99 10.74 14.61
CA PRO A 303 -15.63 11.27 14.48
C PRO A 303 -14.67 10.26 13.84
N ASP A 304 -15.03 8.97 13.78
CA ASP A 304 -14.25 7.92 13.16
C ASP A 304 -14.67 7.64 11.71
N TRP A 305 -15.63 8.41 11.16
CA TRP A 305 -16.07 8.26 9.78
C TRP A 305 -14.90 8.39 8.81
N ARG A 306 -14.66 7.36 7.98
CA ARG A 306 -13.53 7.29 7.03
C ARG A 306 -12.15 7.38 7.70
N LEU A 307 -12.05 7.13 9.00
CA LEU A 307 -10.75 7.05 9.68
C LEU A 307 -10.16 5.66 9.51
N HIS A 308 -8.95 5.57 8.98
CA HIS A 308 -8.21 4.32 8.92
C HIS A 308 -7.95 3.80 10.34
N PRO A 309 -8.30 2.55 10.67
CA PRO A 309 -8.31 2.08 12.05
C PRO A 309 -6.92 1.78 12.62
N ILE A 310 -5.89 1.74 11.79
CA ILE A 310 -4.52 1.48 12.21
C ILE A 310 -3.82 2.81 12.42
N ALA A 311 -3.28 3.00 13.63
CA ALA A 311 -2.66 4.25 14.01
C ALA A 311 -1.14 4.20 13.81
N ARG A 312 -0.57 5.28 13.32
CA ARG A 312 0.88 5.48 13.24
C ARG A 312 1.36 6.11 14.54
N VAL A 313 2.38 5.52 15.15
CA VAL A 313 3.09 6.11 16.29
C VAL A 313 4.42 6.64 15.77
N VAL A 314 4.58 7.96 15.71
CA VAL A 314 5.76 8.60 15.13
C VAL A 314 6.98 8.40 16.01
N ASP A 315 6.81 8.58 17.32
CA ASP A 315 7.86 8.46 18.32
C ASP A 315 7.84 7.09 19.02
N PRO A 316 8.98 6.60 19.50
CA PRO A 316 9.01 5.36 20.28
C PRO A 316 8.10 5.43 21.49
N LEU A 317 7.41 4.33 21.73
CA LEU A 317 6.62 4.16 22.94
C LEU A 317 7.53 4.20 24.19
N PRO A 318 7.09 4.81 25.31
CA PRO A 318 7.83 4.79 26.56
C PRO A 318 8.11 3.36 27.05
N ALA A 319 9.27 3.14 27.69
CA ALA A 319 9.65 1.83 28.22
C ALA A 319 8.72 1.30 29.33
N GLU A 320 7.91 2.17 29.92
CA GLU A 320 7.01 1.88 31.04
C GLU A 320 5.64 1.33 30.61
N ILE A 321 5.40 1.17 29.30
CA ILE A 321 4.15 0.58 28.82
C ILE A 321 3.99 -0.84 29.33
N GLY A 322 2.89 -1.08 30.01
CA GLY A 322 2.52 -2.40 30.50
C GLY A 322 2.03 -3.26 29.35
N PHE A 323 2.91 -4.09 28.78
CA PHE A 323 2.51 -5.12 27.82
C PHE A 323 2.02 -6.38 28.53
N ASP A 324 1.11 -7.11 27.90
CA ASP A 324 0.66 -8.42 28.36
C ASP A 324 1.84 -9.42 28.33
N PRO A 325 2.22 -10.04 29.47
CA PRO A 325 3.32 -11.01 29.52
C PRO A 325 3.02 -12.34 28.81
N GLY A 326 1.78 -12.58 28.37
CA GLY A 326 1.32 -13.84 27.78
C GLY A 326 1.56 -14.02 26.27
N ASN A 327 2.45 -13.26 25.64
CA ASN A 327 2.72 -13.31 24.19
C ASN A 327 4.10 -13.86 23.84
#